data_AF-A0A5C5GB29-F1
#
_entry.id   AF-A0A5C5GB29-F1
#
_cell.length_a   1.000
_cell.length_b   1.000
_cell.length_c   1.000
_cell.angle_alpha   90.00
_cell.angle_beta   90.00
_cell.angle_gamma   90.00
#
_symmetry.space_group_name_H-M   'P 1'
#
loop_
_entity.id
_entity.type
_entity.pdbx_description
1 polymer ?
#
loop_
_entity_poly.entity_id
_entity_poly.type
_entity_poly.pdbx_seq_one_letter_code
_entity_poly.pdbx_strand_id
1 'polypeptide(L)'
;MGRQPITLDDHQRSEVETLAALLNQEQIADYFGIARNTFRAICERDPEVLEHYKRGKAKAIAHVAHGLLQKARAGCTTSSIFYLKTQAGWQETSGIEHSGETSVTHKGQATDALAKLLDQIAERKQRIGVEAPDSTT
;
A
#
# COMPACT_ATOMS: atom_id res chain seq x y z
N MET A 1 -45.59 15.56 -17.88
CA MET A 1 -44.84 14.35 -18.29
C MET A 1 -43.37 14.55 -17.99
N GLY A 2 -42.68 13.55 -17.44
CA GLY A 2 -41.23 13.63 -17.18
C GLY A 2 -40.41 13.46 -18.47
N ARG A 3 -39.19 14.03 -18.50
CA ARG A 3 -38.25 13.83 -19.60
C ARG A 3 -37.85 12.36 -19.68
N GLN A 4 -37.93 11.77 -20.87
CA GLN A 4 -37.51 10.38 -21.09
C GLN A 4 -36.01 10.20 -20.78
N PRO A 5 -35.62 9.10 -20.10
CA PRO A 5 -34.23 8.84 -19.79
C PRO A 5 -33.44 8.53 -21.08
N ILE A 6 -32.21 9.04 -21.16
CA ILE A 6 -31.30 8.74 -22.26
C ILE A 6 -30.81 7.29 -22.12
N THR A 7 -30.78 6.55 -23.23
CA THR A 7 -30.28 5.18 -23.34
C THR A 7 -29.30 5.09 -24.50
N LEU A 8 -28.27 4.26 -24.36
CA LEU A 8 -27.29 4.03 -25.42
C LEU A 8 -27.71 2.84 -26.28
N ASP A 9 -27.63 3.00 -27.60
CA ASP A 9 -27.77 1.90 -28.55
C ASP A 9 -26.53 0.98 -28.57
N ASP A 10 -26.62 -0.14 -29.29
CA ASP A 10 -25.56 -1.14 -29.34
C ASP A 10 -24.25 -0.60 -29.94
N HIS A 11 -24.35 0.33 -30.90
CA HIS A 11 -23.18 0.96 -31.50
C HIS A 11 -22.49 1.87 -30.48
N GLN A 12 -23.25 2.70 -29.77
CA GLN A 12 -22.74 3.58 -28.72
C GLN A 12 -22.13 2.79 -27.56
N ARG A 13 -22.66 1.61 -27.21
CA ARG A 13 -22.04 0.69 -26.23
C ARG A 13 -20.67 0.21 -26.69
N SER A 14 -20.54 -0.21 -27.94
CA SER A 14 -19.25 -0.58 -28.54
C SER A 14 -18.28 0.61 -28.57
N GLU A 15 -18.79 1.80 -28.85
CA GLU A 15 -18.03 3.03 -28.84
C GLU A 15 -17.53 3.39 -27.43
N VAL A 16 -18.34 3.18 -26.38
CA VAL A 16 -17.91 3.30 -24.97
C VAL A 16 -16.68 2.44 -24.69
N GLU A 17 -16.67 1.18 -25.14
CA GLU A 17 -15.53 0.29 -24.97
C GLU A 17 -14.27 0.81 -25.66
N THR A 18 -14.42 1.30 -26.90
CA THR A 18 -13.32 1.87 -27.68
C THR A 18 -12.76 3.13 -27.01
N LEU A 19 -13.63 4.06 -26.62
CA LEU A 19 -13.26 5.31 -25.97
C LEU A 19 -12.66 5.09 -24.59
N ALA A 20 -13.12 4.08 -23.83
CA ALA A 20 -12.62 3.77 -22.50
C ALA A 20 -11.13 3.43 -22.48
N ALA A 21 -10.55 3.03 -23.60
CA ALA A 21 -9.10 2.85 -23.72
C ALA A 21 -8.31 4.15 -23.49
N LEU A 22 -8.89 5.31 -23.83
CA LEU A 22 -8.21 6.61 -23.81
C LEU A 22 -8.83 7.61 -22.82
N LEU A 23 -10.13 7.53 -22.59
CA LEU A 23 -10.92 8.53 -21.89
C LEU A 23 -11.45 8.02 -20.55
N ASN A 24 -11.68 8.93 -19.61
CA ASN A 24 -12.43 8.65 -18.38
C ASN A 24 -13.95 8.80 -18.60
N GLN A 25 -14.79 8.41 -17.63
CA GLN A 25 -16.25 8.45 -17.79
C GLN A 25 -16.81 9.87 -18.01
N GLU A 26 -16.16 10.90 -17.48
CA GLU A 26 -16.58 12.30 -17.67
C GLU A 26 -16.32 12.73 -19.12
N GLN A 27 -15.13 12.46 -19.63
CA GLN A 27 -14.78 12.72 -21.02
C GLN A 27 -15.63 11.93 -22.02
N ILE A 28 -16.02 10.70 -21.67
CA ILE A 28 -16.96 9.90 -22.48
C ILE A 28 -18.36 10.53 -22.46
N ALA A 29 -18.81 11.03 -21.31
CA ALA A 29 -20.08 11.74 -21.21
C ALA A 29 -20.06 13.01 -22.07
N ASP A 30 -18.98 13.80 -22.00
CA ASP A 30 -18.78 14.99 -22.82
C ASP A 30 -18.76 14.64 -24.32
N TYR A 31 -18.10 13.54 -24.71
CA TYR A 31 -18.08 13.03 -26.08
C TYR A 31 -19.50 12.73 -26.61
N PHE A 32 -20.35 12.10 -25.80
CA PHE A 32 -21.75 11.85 -26.14
C PHE A 32 -22.67 13.06 -25.96
N GLY A 33 -22.16 14.21 -25.53
CA GLY A 33 -22.95 15.42 -25.30
C GLY A 33 -23.95 15.29 -24.15
N ILE A 34 -23.66 14.46 -23.14
CA ILE A 34 -24.50 14.24 -21.97
C ILE A 34 -23.78 14.62 -20.69
N ALA A 35 -24.53 15.03 -19.67
CA ALA A 35 -23.93 15.32 -18.37
C ALA A 35 -23.33 14.03 -17.75
N ARG A 36 -22.22 14.17 -17.03
CA ARG A 36 -21.58 13.07 -16.29
C ARG A 36 -22.56 12.28 -15.41
N ASN A 37 -23.46 12.99 -14.72
CA ASN A 37 -24.48 12.37 -13.86
C ASN A 37 -25.44 11.50 -14.66
N THR A 38 -25.75 11.90 -15.90
CA THR A 38 -26.56 11.11 -16.83
C THR A 38 -25.83 9.85 -17.26
N PHE A 39 -24.55 9.92 -17.62
CA PHE A 39 -23.76 8.74 -17.97
C PHE A 39 -23.65 7.76 -16.79
N ARG A 40 -23.41 8.28 -15.57
CA ARG A 40 -23.41 7.44 -14.36
C ARG A 40 -24.77 6.74 -14.17
N ALA A 41 -25.86 7.48 -14.29
CA ALA A 41 -27.19 6.91 -14.16
C ALA A 41 -27.51 5.90 -15.28
N ILE A 42 -26.95 6.07 -16.50
CA ILE A 42 -27.01 5.06 -17.56
C ILE A 42 -26.31 3.78 -17.09
N CYS A 43 -25.07 3.86 -16.63
CA CYS A 43 -24.32 2.70 -16.12
C CYS A 43 -25.00 1.97 -14.95
N GLU A 44 -25.76 2.69 -14.11
CA GLU A 44 -26.52 2.10 -13.00
C GLU A 44 -27.78 1.36 -13.49
N ARG A 45 -28.46 1.88 -14.53
CA ARG A 45 -29.66 1.25 -15.12
C ARG A 45 -29.34 0.14 -16.11
N ASP A 46 -28.21 0.27 -16.79
CA ASP A 46 -27.73 -0.63 -17.83
C ASP A 46 -26.29 -1.08 -17.52
N PRO A 47 -26.13 -2.19 -16.79
CA PRO A 47 -24.81 -2.70 -16.39
C PRO A 47 -23.90 -3.06 -17.57
N GLU A 48 -24.45 -3.33 -18.76
CA GLU A 48 -23.68 -3.70 -19.94
C GLU A 48 -22.80 -2.53 -20.42
N VAL A 49 -23.31 -1.29 -20.33
CA VAL A 49 -22.53 -0.07 -20.64
C VAL A 49 -21.30 0.03 -19.74
N LEU A 50 -21.47 -0.28 -18.45
CA LEU A 50 -20.36 -0.27 -17.50
C LEU A 50 -19.37 -1.43 -17.79
N GLU A 51 -19.87 -2.57 -18.23
CA GLU A 51 -19.03 -3.70 -18.64
C GLU A 51 -18.15 -3.33 -19.85
N HIS A 52 -18.73 -2.74 -20.89
CA HIS A 52 -17.99 -2.21 -22.04
C HIS A 52 -16.91 -1.22 -21.61
N TYR A 53 -17.24 -0.28 -20.73
CA TYR A 53 -16.25 0.67 -20.19
C TYR A 53 -15.09 -0.05 -19.47
N LYS A 54 -15.40 -1.00 -18.59
CA LYS A 54 -14.38 -1.77 -17.86
C LYS A 54 -13.53 -2.63 -18.80
N ARG A 55 -14.15 -3.25 -19.81
CA ARG A 55 -13.47 -4.07 -20.80
C ARG A 55 -12.49 -3.25 -21.63
N GLY A 56 -12.89 -2.06 -22.07
CA GLY A 56 -12.03 -1.12 -22.79
C GLY A 56 -10.82 -0.68 -21.96
N LYS A 57 -11.04 -0.34 -20.68
CA LYS A 57 -9.95 -0.03 -19.74
C LYS A 57 -8.99 -1.20 -19.57
N ALA A 58 -9.51 -2.41 -19.38
CA ALA A 58 -8.69 -3.60 -19.22
C ALA A 58 -7.82 -3.88 -20.46
N LYS A 59 -8.40 -3.75 -21.66
CA LYS A 59 -7.67 -3.90 -22.94
C LYS A 59 -6.51 -2.90 -23.06
N ALA A 60 -6.75 -1.62 -22.73
CA ALA A 60 -5.71 -0.60 -22.78
C ALA A 60 -4.58 -0.86 -21.79
N ILE A 61 -4.90 -1.24 -20.55
CA ILE A 61 -3.92 -1.61 -19.53
C ILE A 61 -3.10 -2.81 -20.00
N ALA A 62 -3.74 -3.85 -20.53
CA ALA A 62 -3.07 -5.04 -21.05
C ALA A 62 -2.11 -4.69 -22.19
N HIS A 63 -2.51 -3.80 -23.11
CA HIS A 63 -1.67 -3.34 -24.21
C HIS A 63 -0.41 -2.60 -23.70
N VAL A 64 -0.55 -1.67 -22.75
CA VAL A 64 0.59 -0.96 -22.15
C VAL A 64 1.49 -1.93 -21.37
N ALA A 65 0.91 -2.83 -20.59
CA ALA A 65 1.64 -3.84 -19.82
C ALA A 65 2.46 -4.76 -20.75
N HIS A 66 1.89 -5.18 -21.88
CA HIS A 66 2.60 -5.94 -22.89
C HIS A 66 3.82 -5.18 -23.44
N GLY A 67 3.68 -3.87 -23.71
CA GLY A 67 4.80 -3.02 -24.11
C GLY A 67 5.91 -2.95 -23.06
N LEU A 68 5.57 -2.84 -21.77
CA LEU A 68 6.55 -2.89 -20.68
C LEU A 68 7.25 -4.25 -20.58
N LEU A 69 6.52 -5.35 -20.75
CA LEU A 69 7.08 -6.70 -20.76
C LEU A 69 8.08 -6.88 -21.91
N GLN A 70 7.76 -6.39 -23.11
CA GLN A 70 8.68 -6.42 -24.24
C GLN A 70 9.95 -5.61 -23.96
N LYS A 71 9.82 -4.40 -23.40
CA LYS A 71 10.98 -3.58 -23.02
C LYS A 71 11.86 -4.27 -21.96
N ALA A 72 11.26 -4.91 -20.97
CA ALA A 72 12.00 -5.69 -19.97
C ALA A 72 12.79 -6.84 -20.63
N ARG A 73 12.16 -7.59 -21.54
CA ARG A 73 12.81 -8.66 -22.31
C ARG A 73 13.94 -8.14 -23.21
N ALA A 74 13.82 -6.91 -23.72
CA ALA A 74 14.85 -6.25 -24.52
C ALA A 74 15.99 -5.63 -23.67
N GLY A 75 16.00 -5.83 -22.35
CA GLY A 75 17.08 -5.38 -21.46
C GLY A 75 16.85 -4.00 -20.82
N CYS A 76 15.66 -3.41 -20.93
CA CYS A 76 15.36 -2.14 -20.23
C CYS A 76 15.28 -2.37 -18.71
N THR A 77 16.29 -1.90 -17.98
CA THR A 77 16.42 -2.07 -16.53
C THR A 77 15.19 -1.58 -15.77
N THR A 78 14.67 -0.39 -16.07
CA THR A 78 13.49 0.15 -15.37
C THR A 78 12.25 -0.71 -15.55
N SER A 79 12.00 -1.21 -16.77
CA SER A 79 10.86 -2.11 -17.03
C SER A 79 11.04 -3.46 -16.35
N SER A 80 12.26 -4.01 -16.31
CA SER A 80 12.57 -5.25 -15.59
C SER A 80 12.38 -5.09 -14.08
N ILE A 81 12.85 -3.98 -13.50
CA ILE A 81 12.63 -3.65 -12.08
C ILE A 81 11.12 -3.56 -11.80
N PHE A 82 10.39 -2.80 -12.60
CA PHE A 82 8.94 -2.65 -12.43
C PHE A 82 8.21 -4.02 -12.45
N TYR A 83 8.54 -4.87 -13.42
CA TYR A 83 7.94 -6.20 -13.54
C TYR A 83 8.23 -7.07 -12.31
N LEU A 84 9.48 -7.11 -11.84
CA LEU A 84 9.86 -7.91 -10.67
C LEU A 84 9.25 -7.37 -9.37
N LYS A 85 9.17 -6.03 -9.21
CA LYS A 85 8.49 -5.42 -8.07
C LYS A 85 7.00 -5.78 -8.02
N THR A 86 6.33 -5.74 -9.17
CA THR A 86 4.88 -5.95 -9.25
C THR A 86 4.45 -7.42 -9.36
N GLN A 87 5.27 -8.30 -9.94
CA GLN A 87 4.91 -9.71 -10.20
C GLN A 87 5.69 -10.72 -9.35
N ALA A 88 6.92 -10.38 -8.93
CA ALA A 88 7.79 -11.28 -8.18
C ALA A 88 8.01 -10.85 -6.72
N GLY A 89 7.31 -9.79 -6.27
CA GLY A 89 7.42 -9.30 -4.89
C GLY A 89 8.80 -8.74 -4.54
N TRP A 90 9.61 -8.36 -5.53
CA TRP A 90 10.91 -7.78 -5.26
C TRP A 90 10.73 -6.41 -4.59
N GLN A 91 11.43 -6.18 -3.48
CA GLN A 91 11.42 -4.93 -2.75
C GLN A 91 12.84 -4.59 -2.31
N GLU A 92 13.12 -3.30 -2.17
CA GLU A 92 14.39 -2.82 -1.61
C GLU A 92 14.24 -2.78 -0.08
N THR A 93 15.04 -3.57 0.62
CA THR A 93 15.08 -3.54 2.09
C THR A 93 15.78 -2.26 2.52
N SER A 94 15.01 -1.29 3.00
CA SER A 94 15.58 -0.10 3.66
C SER A 94 15.64 -0.36 5.16
N GLY A 95 16.85 -0.62 5.68
CA GLY A 95 17.06 -0.66 7.13
C GLY A 95 16.91 0.75 7.69
N ILE A 96 15.83 1.00 8.43
CA ILE A 96 15.68 2.26 9.18
C ILE A 96 16.57 2.12 10.42
N GLU A 97 17.78 2.65 10.37
CA GLU A 97 18.63 2.79 11.55
C GLU A 97 18.19 4.00 12.35
N HIS A 98 17.52 3.77 13.49
CA HIS A 98 17.26 4.83 14.46
C HIS A 98 18.56 5.17 15.22
N SER A 99 19.38 6.05 14.65
CA SER A 99 20.48 6.71 15.38
C SER A 99 19.90 7.91 16.14
N GLY A 100 19.16 7.62 17.22
CA GLY A 100 18.69 8.63 18.16
C GLY A 100 19.20 8.28 19.55
N GLU A 101 19.94 9.19 20.18
CA GLU A 101 20.32 9.07 21.59
C GLU A 101 19.04 9.07 22.44
N THR A 102 18.59 7.89 22.84
CA THR A 102 17.40 7.75 23.67
C THR A 102 17.76 8.09 25.10
N SER A 103 17.71 9.38 25.47
CA SER A 103 17.75 9.79 26.87
C SER A 103 16.45 9.38 27.56
N VAL A 104 16.45 8.20 28.19
CA VAL A 104 15.35 7.77 29.06
C VAL A 104 15.45 8.54 30.38
N THR A 105 14.71 9.63 30.52
CA THR A 105 14.59 10.33 31.81
C THR A 105 13.60 9.56 32.70
N HIS A 106 14.12 8.64 33.51
CA HIS A 106 13.31 7.94 34.50
C HIS A 106 12.93 8.88 35.65
N LYS A 107 11.63 9.17 35.82
CA LYS A 107 11.09 9.83 37.02
C LYS A 107 11.09 8.86 38.20
N GLY A 108 12.24 8.74 38.88
CA GLY A 108 12.43 8.61 40.34
C GLY A 108 11.54 7.69 41.19
N GLN A 109 10.98 6.59 40.68
CA GLN A 109 10.27 5.62 41.53
C GLN A 109 10.82 4.19 41.42
N ALA A 110 11.14 3.74 40.21
CA ALA A 110 11.67 2.40 39.98
C ALA A 110 13.14 2.26 40.41
N THR A 111 13.95 3.32 40.22
CA THR A 111 15.37 3.34 40.62
C THR A 111 15.54 3.28 42.13
N ASP A 112 14.67 3.98 42.86
CA ASP A 112 14.73 4.07 44.32
C ASP A 112 14.30 2.76 44.98
N ALA A 113 13.32 2.07 44.38
CA ALA A 113 12.91 0.73 44.81
C ALA A 113 14.02 -0.31 44.57
N LEU A 114 14.72 -0.21 43.44
CA LEU A 114 15.84 -1.09 43.11
C LEU A 114 17.04 -0.85 44.05
N ALA A 115 17.37 0.41 44.35
CA ALA A 115 18.43 0.76 45.30
C ALA A 115 18.16 0.17 46.69
N LYS A 116 16.94 0.34 47.21
CA LYS A 116 16.54 -0.25 48.51
C LYS A 116 16.61 -1.77 48.52
N LEU A 117 16.30 -2.43 47.41
CA LEU A 117 16.39 -3.89 47.30
C LEU A 117 17.84 -4.36 47.34
N LEU A 118 18.75 -3.64 46.67
CA LEU A 118 20.18 -3.94 46.67
C LEU A 118 20.81 -3.75 48.06
N ASP A 119 20.43 -2.70 48.78
CA ASP A 119 20.88 -2.48 50.16
C ASP A 119 20.42 -3.62 51.10
N GLN A 120 19.17 -4.07 50.98
CA GLN A 120 18.66 -5.21 51.75
C GLN A 120 19.40 -6.52 51.46
N ILE A 121 19.85 -6.73 50.23
CA ILE A 121 20.66 -7.90 49.85
C ILE A 121 22.06 -7.78 50.45
N ALA A 122 22.67 -6.59 50.44
CA ALA A 122 23.98 -6.35 51.04
C ALA A 122 23.97 -6.57 52.57
N GLU A 123 22.94 -6.09 53.26
CA GLU A 123 22.76 -6.28 54.70
C GLU A 123 22.52 -7.75 55.09
N ARG A 124 21.82 -8.52 54.24
CA ARG A 124 21.66 -9.96 54.43
C ARG A 124 22.97 -10.72 54.26
N LYS A 125 23.83 -10.27 53.34
CA LYS A 125 25.13 -10.88 53.08
C LYS A 125 26.13 -10.66 54.22
N GLN A 126 26.04 -9.55 54.97
CA GLN A 126 26.86 -9.31 56.17
C GLN A 126 26.40 -10.12 57.39
N ARG A 127 25.12 -10.50 57.46
CA ARG A 127 24.58 -11.32 58.56
C ARG A 127 24.91 -12.81 58.44
N ILE A 128 25.12 -13.28 57.22
CA ILE A 128 25.60 -14.64 56.96
C ILE A 128 27.11 -14.54 56.86
N GLY A 129 27.80 -14.64 57.99
CA GLY A 129 29.27 -14.71 58.04
C GLY A 129 29.76 -15.86 57.16
N VAL A 130 30.24 -15.54 55.96
CA VAL A 130 30.96 -16.47 55.10
C VAL A 130 32.44 -16.21 55.35
N GLU A 131 33.06 -17.09 56.14
CA GLU A 131 34.52 -17.15 56.31
C GLU A 131 35.20 -17.19 54.94
N ALA A 132 36.19 -16.33 54.77
CA ALA A 132 37.11 -16.40 53.63
C ALA A 132 37.90 -17.71 53.73
N PRO A 133 38.07 -18.48 52.63
CA PRO A 133 38.89 -19.68 52.69
C PRO A 133 40.34 -19.31 52.98
N ASP A 134 40.87 -19.86 54.07
CA ASP A 134 42.26 -19.74 54.49
C ASP A 134 43.23 -20.07 53.35
N SER A 135 44.11 -19.13 53.07
CA SER A 135 45.34 -19.34 52.33
C SER A 135 46.32 -20.12 53.19
N THR A 136 46.67 -21.36 52.83
CA THR A 136 47.94 -21.99 53.25
C THR A 136 48.46 -22.93 52.18
N THR A 137 49.60 -22.51 51.62
CA THR A 137 50.82 -23.24 51.24
C THR A 137 50.75 -24.74 50.96
#